data_AF-W7JM45-F1
#
_entry.id   AF-W7JM45-F1
#
_cell.length_a   1.000
_cell.length_b   1.000
_cell.length_c   1.000
_cell.angle_alpha   90.00
_cell.angle_beta   90.00
_cell.angle_gamma   90.00
#
_symmetry.space_group_name_H-M   'P 1'
#
loop_
_entity.id
_entity.type
_entity.pdbx_description
1 polymer ?
#
loop_
_entity_poly.entity_id
_entity_poly.type
_entity_poly.pdbx_seq_one_letter_code
_entity_poly.pdbx_strand_id
1 'polypeptide(L)' 'MNIMNSFLVDTFEKIATEASRLCKYTRRDTLSSREIQTAIRLVLPGELAKHAVSEGTKAVTKFTSK' A
#
# COMPACT_ATOMS: atom_id res chain seq x y z
N MET A 1 -1.62 -1.82 -24.44
CA MET A 1 -2.04 -1.65 -23.02
C MET A 1 -1.22 -2.48 -22.03
N ASN A 2 -0.11 -3.12 -22.45
CA ASN A 2 0.72 -3.95 -21.56
C ASN A 2 1.63 -3.14 -20.64
N ILE A 3 2.11 -1.96 -21.08
CA ILE A 3 3.02 -1.12 -20.29
C ILE A 3 2.39 -0.69 -18.96
N MET A 4 1.13 -0.26 -18.99
CA MET A 4 0.40 0.13 -17.79
C MET A 4 0.19 -1.06 -16.85
N ASN A 5 -0.10 -2.25 -17.38
CA ASN A 5 -0.24 -3.45 -16.58
C ASN A 5 1.09 -3.84 -15.91
N SER A 6 2.19 -3.82 -16.66
CA SER A 6 3.53 -4.07 -16.10
C SER A 6 3.88 -3.06 -15.00
N PHE A 7 3.62 -1.77 -15.23
CA PHE A 7 3.83 -0.74 -14.20
C PHE A 7 3.03 -1.01 -12.92
N LEU A 8 1.77 -1.45 -13.05
CA LEU A 8 0.93 -1.79 -11.91
C LEU A 8 1.47 -3.01 -11.15
N VAL A 9 1.85 -4.07 -11.87
CA VAL A 9 2.41 -5.29 -11.25
C VAL A 9 3.72 -4.98 -10.52
N ASP A 10 4.64 -4.26 -11.16
CA ASP A 10 5.92 -3.87 -10.55
C ASP A 10 5.73 -3.01 -9.29
N THR A 11 4.75 -2.10 -9.32
CA THR A 11 4.46 -1.24 -8.16
C THR A 11 3.79 -2.01 -7.03
N PHE A 12 2.87 -2.93 -7.37
CA PHE A 12 2.21 -3.80 -6.41
C PHE A 12 3.22 -4.69 -5.68
N GLU A 13 4.13 -5.33 -6.39
CA GLU A 13 5.15 -6.20 -5.80
C GLU A 13 6.06 -5.44 -4.83
N LYS A 14 6.46 -4.21 -5.17
CA LYS A 14 7.25 -3.35 -4.28
C LYS A 14 6.51 -3.04 -2.98
N ILE A 15 5.23 -2.65 -3.07
CA ILE A 15 4.41 -2.32 -1.88
C ILE A 15 4.17 -3.57 -1.04
N ALA A 16 3.78 -4.70 -1.66
CA ALA A 16 3.50 -5.94 -0.95
C ALA A 16 4.75 -6.49 -0.23
N THR A 17 5.90 -6.44 -0.88
CA THR A 17 7.18 -6.85 -0.29
C THR A 17 7.51 -6.00 0.93
N GLU A 18 7.38 -4.69 0.83
CA GLU A 18 7.71 -3.78 1.93
C GLU A 18 6.70 -3.91 3.08
N ALA A 19 5.41 -4.07 2.78
CA ALA A 19 4.37 -4.32 3.78
C ALA A 19 4.60 -5.64 4.53
N SER A 20 5.00 -6.70 3.82
CA SER A 20 5.37 -7.99 4.44
C SER A 20 6.55 -7.86 5.39
N ARG A 21 7.58 -7.09 5.01
CA ARG A 21 8.72 -6.80 5.89
C ARG A 21 8.28 -6.06 7.15
N LEU A 22 7.44 -5.04 7.02
CA LEU A 22 6.90 -4.28 8.15
C LEU A 22 6.09 -5.17 9.11
N CYS A 23 5.29 -6.09 8.57
CA CYS A 23 4.53 -7.07 9.37
C CYS A 23 5.48 -7.95 10.21
N LYS A 24 6.55 -8.45 9.58
CA LYS A 24 7.58 -9.25 10.26
C LYS A 24 8.34 -8.43 11.32
N TYR A 25 8.70 -7.19 11.03
CA TYR A 25 9.39 -6.31 11.99
C TYR A 25 8.54 -6.02 13.23
N THR A 26 7.24 -5.85 13.04
CA THR A 26 6.28 -5.62 14.12
C THR A 26 5.82 -6.90 14.83
N ARG A 27 6.37 -8.07 14.43
CA ARG A 27 6.03 -9.40 14.96
C ARG A 27 4.52 -9.70 14.93
N ARG A 28 3.87 -9.31 13.84
CA ARG A 28 2.47 -9.60 13.58
C ARG A 28 2.35 -10.71 12.55
N ASP A 29 1.39 -11.60 12.75
CA ASP A 29 1.07 -12.67 11.80
C ASP A 29 0.08 -12.20 10.72
N THR A 30 -0.67 -11.13 11.01
CA THR A 30 -1.68 -10.57 10.12
C THR A 30 -1.26 -9.22 9.57
N LEU A 31 -1.26 -9.09 8.24
CA LEU A 31 -1.03 -7.84 7.54
C LEU A 31 -2.27 -6.94 7.64
N SER A 32 -2.13 -5.75 8.24
CA SER A 32 -3.22 -4.78 8.37
C SER A 32 -3.07 -3.60 7.41
N SER A 33 -4.11 -2.76 7.33
CA SER A 33 -4.06 -1.51 6.56
C SER A 33 -2.93 -0.57 7.00
N ARG A 34 -2.46 -0.69 8.25
CA ARG A 34 -1.34 0.10 8.77
C ARG A 34 -0.03 -0.22 8.04
N GLU A 35 0.31 -1.50 7.91
CA GLU A 35 1.55 -1.91 7.23
C GLU A 35 1.52 -1.51 5.74
N ILE A 36 0.35 -1.61 5.10
CA ILE A 36 0.14 -1.14 3.71
C ILE A 36 0.37 0.37 3.60
N GLN A 37 -0.24 1.18 4.47
CA GLN A 37 -0.08 2.64 4.46
C GLN A 37 1.37 3.05 4.71
N THR A 38 2.08 2.37 5.61
CA THR A 38 3.51 2.64 5.86
C THR A 38 4.36 2.21 4.66
N ALA A 39 4.10 1.06 4.05
CA ALA A 39 4.79 0.61 2.84
C ALA A 39 4.64 1.61 1.68
N ILE A 40 3.43 2.15 1.47
CA ILE A 40 3.18 3.18 0.46
C ILE A 40 4.05 4.42 0.69
N ARG A 41 4.23 4.85 1.95
CA ARG A 41 5.09 5.99 2.30
C ARG A 41 6.57 5.73 2.09
N LEU A 42 7.01 4.47 2.13
CA LEU A 42 8.39 4.07 1.87
C LEU A 42 8.67 3.90 0.36
N VAL A 43 7.69 3.39 -0.39
CA VAL A 43 7.85 3.08 -1.82
C VAL A 43 7.61 4.31 -2.71
N LEU A 44 6.65 5.17 -2.37
CA LEU A 44 6.29 6.33 -3.19
C LEU A 44 6.91 7.64 -2.66
N PRO A 45 7.34 8.55 -3.55
CA PRO A 45 7.93 9.82 -3.13
C PRO A 45 6.87 10.87 -2.76
N GLY A 46 7.18 11.68 -1.73
CA GLY A 46 6.56 12.98 -1.47
C GLY A 46 5.02 13.01 -1.56
N GLU A 47 4.51 13.86 -2.46
CA GLU A 47 3.08 14.08 -2.66
C GLU A 47 2.33 12.84 -3.20
N LEU A 48 3.00 11.95 -3.93
CA LEU A 48 2.36 10.73 -4.42
C LEU A 48 1.98 9.81 -3.26
N ALA A 49 2.84 9.67 -2.26
CA ALA A 49 2.53 8.90 -1.05
C ALA A 49 1.35 9.51 -0.29
N LYS A 50 1.30 10.85 -0.15
CA LYS A 50 0.19 11.54 0.54
C LYS A 50 -1.14 11.30 -0.14
N HIS A 51 -1.20 11.48 -1.47
CA HIS A 51 -2.42 11.23 -2.24
C HIS A 51 -2.83 9.75 -2.20
N ALA A 52 -1.88 8.81 -2.38
CA ALA A 52 -2.17 7.38 -2.35
C ALA A 52 -2.75 6.92 -1.00
N VAL A 53 -2.19 7.41 0.12
CA VAL A 53 -2.72 7.12 1.45
C VAL A 53 -4.11 7.72 1.66
N SER A 54 -4.36 8.94 1.16
CA SER A 54 -5.66 9.60 1.23
C SER A 54 -6.73 8.81 0.47
N GLU A 55 -6.47 8.46 -0.79
CA GLU A 55 -7.39 7.67 -1.61
C GLU A 55 -7.61 6.25 -1.05
N GLY A 56 -6.56 5.60 -0.55
CA GLY A 56 -6.68 4.31 0.11
C GLY A 56 -7.57 4.36 1.36
N THR A 57 -7.43 5.42 2.18
CA THR A 57 -8.26 5.60 3.39
C THR A 57 -9.72 5.83 3.02
N LYS A 58 -9.99 6.69 2.02
CA LYS A 58 -11.36 6.91 1.51
C LYS A 58 -12.00 5.62 1.01
N ALA A 59 -11.24 4.79 0.29
CA ALA A 59 -11.72 3.52 -0.22
C ALA A 59 -12.10 2.55 0.92
N VAL A 60 -11.27 2.45 1.96
CA VAL A 60 -11.55 1.63 3.15
C VAL A 60 -12.80 2.13 3.86
N THR A 61 -12.92 3.44 4.12
CA THR A 61 -14.10 4.02 4.74
C THR A 61 -15.37 3.67 3.95
N LYS A 62 -15.35 3.89 2.62
CA LYS A 62 -16.48 3.56 1.74
C LYS A 62 -16.84 2.07 1.78
N PHE A 63 -15.86 1.18 1.89
CA PHE A 63 -16.08 -0.26 2.00
C PHE A 63 -16.74 -0.61 3.34
N THR A 64 -16.29 -0.02 4.44
CA THR A 64 -16.82 -0.29 5.79
C THR A 64 -18.16 0.36 6.11
N SER A 65 -18.55 1.41 5.38
CA SER A 65 -19.83 2.12 5.57
C SER A 65 -21.02 1.46 4.88
N LYS A 66 -20.79 0.37 4.13
CA LYS A 66 -21.85 -0.50 3.60
C LYS A 66 -22.19 -1.59 4.60
#